data_AF-A0A502G0K7-F1
#
_entry.id   AF-A0A502G0K7-F1
#
_cell.length_a   1.000
_cell.length_b   1.000
_cell.length_c   1.000
_cell.angle_alpha   90.00
_cell.angle_beta   90.00
_cell.angle_gamma   90.00
#
_symmetry.space_group_name_H-M   'P 1'
#
loop_
_entity.id
_entity.type
_entity.pdbx_description
1 polymer ?
#
loop_
_entity_poly.entity_id
_entity_poly.type
_entity_poly.pdbx_seq_one_letter_code
_entity_poly.pdbx_strand_id
1 'polypeptide(L)'
;MLAAILDWLRAPSAQLPLVSERATWHPTSMTPLTVYDLTALGAWLVDQNSHPDLVGAVRRAMDVSSAHRDLDEALLALRLLRRLTSGSDETALDDADLTTIVGSLMTNAVILYARATDTQPIDRRPWFGISKLPQSLRAAHRELMRLRNKEVAHFGKGEPVDGAPLLVEALVLRPFDKEHPIGHLSSRAHNRAALAKRAEGLVERVLALATQAVSDRHTEVCRALTELAKNHDPVMARLRGLPLADPRLLAAEAHSQEGATRSTSARNYSRVAVVEIHDEAAPDDESGPV
;
A
#
# COMPACT_ATOMS: atom_id res chain seq x y z
N MET A 1 -14.16 -14.96 -25.20
CA MET A 1 -13.22 -13.99 -24.61
C MET A 1 -13.11 -14.13 -23.09
N LEU A 2 -14.20 -14.02 -22.32
CA LEU A 2 -14.18 -14.31 -20.87
C LEU A 2 -13.78 -15.76 -20.51
N ALA A 3 -14.17 -16.73 -21.34
CA ALA A 3 -13.82 -18.15 -21.13
C ALA A 3 -12.32 -18.45 -21.28
N ALA A 4 -11.63 -17.78 -22.21
CA ALA A 4 -10.19 -18.00 -22.45
C ALA A 4 -9.32 -17.44 -21.32
N ILE A 5 -9.77 -16.36 -20.66
CA ILE A 5 -9.12 -15.77 -19.48
C ILE A 5 -9.30 -16.69 -18.27
N LEU A 6 -10.46 -17.34 -18.13
CA LEU A 6 -10.72 -18.30 -17.06
C LEU A 6 -9.97 -19.63 -17.24
N ASP A 7 -9.74 -20.07 -18.48
CA ASP A 7 -8.95 -21.28 -18.77
C ASP A 7 -7.45 -21.07 -18.56
N TRP A 8 -6.92 -19.88 -18.83
CA TRP A 8 -5.52 -19.53 -18.51
C TRP A 8 -5.23 -19.50 -17.01
N LEU A 9 -6.21 -19.08 -16.20
CA LEU A 9 -6.13 -19.13 -14.72
C LEU A 9 -6.30 -20.55 -14.14
N ARG A 10 -6.69 -21.54 -14.95
CA ARG A 10 -6.95 -22.93 -14.54
C ARG A 10 -5.91 -23.94 -15.03
N ALA A 11 -4.87 -23.51 -15.75
CA ALA A 11 -3.84 -24.41 -16.25
C ALA A 11 -3.11 -25.12 -15.08
N PRO A 12 -3.06 -26.47 -15.02
CA PRO A 12 -2.43 -27.18 -13.92
C PRO A 12 -0.91 -27.04 -13.98
N SER A 13 -0.33 -26.43 -12.94
CA SER A 13 1.10 -26.54 -12.67
C SER A 13 1.49 -28.02 -12.56
N ALA A 14 2.56 -28.38 -13.26
CA ALA A 14 3.09 -29.73 -13.36
C ALA A 14 3.15 -30.46 -12.00
N GLN A 15 2.74 -31.73 -12.03
CA GLN A 15 2.79 -32.67 -10.91
C GLN A 15 4.23 -32.78 -10.37
N LEU A 16 4.44 -32.32 -9.14
CA LEU A 16 5.60 -32.66 -8.33
C LEU A 16 5.36 -34.03 -7.65
N PRO A 17 6.41 -34.84 -7.44
CA PRO A 17 6.27 -36.18 -6.88
C PRO A 17 5.73 -36.13 -5.44
N LEU A 18 4.74 -36.99 -5.17
CA LEU A 18 4.21 -37.28 -3.84
C LEU A 18 5.30 -37.91 -2.97
N VAL A 19 5.99 -37.09 -2.16
CA VAL A 19 6.75 -37.57 -1.00
C VAL A 19 5.78 -37.78 0.14
N SER A 20 5.43 -39.05 0.35
CA SER A 20 4.70 -39.52 1.53
C SER A 20 5.65 -39.58 2.72
N GLU A 21 5.73 -38.49 3.49
CA GLU A 21 6.14 -38.55 4.90
C GLU A 21 5.07 -37.87 5.74
N ARG A 22 4.30 -38.69 6.47
CA ARG A 22 3.45 -38.23 7.56
C ARG A 22 4.34 -37.77 8.71
N ALA A 23 4.83 -36.53 8.63
CA ALA A 23 5.26 -35.81 9.81
C ALA A 23 4.00 -35.48 10.62
N THR A 24 3.79 -36.21 11.72
CA THR A 24 2.79 -35.85 12.73
C THR A 24 3.22 -34.54 13.38
N TRP A 25 2.79 -33.43 12.80
CA TRP A 25 2.83 -32.13 13.45
C TRP A 25 1.94 -32.20 14.68
N HIS A 26 2.54 -32.20 15.86
CA HIS A 26 1.86 -31.84 17.09
C HIS A 26 1.84 -30.31 17.15
N PRO A 27 0.69 -29.64 16.96
CA PRO A 27 0.60 -28.22 17.23
C PRO A 27 0.85 -28.04 18.73
N THR A 28 2.04 -27.56 19.08
CA THR A 28 2.26 -26.88 20.35
C THR A 28 1.19 -25.80 20.42
N SER A 29 0.48 -25.72 21.53
CA SER A 29 -0.67 -24.85 21.76
C SER A 29 -0.37 -23.39 21.39
N MET A 30 -0.57 -23.03 20.12
CA MET A 30 -0.54 -21.65 19.69
C MET A 30 -1.81 -21.01 20.23
N THR A 31 -1.63 -20.10 21.20
CA THR A 31 -2.68 -19.18 21.61
C THR A 31 -3.27 -18.54 20.35
N PRO A 32 -4.60 -18.57 20.17
CA PRO A 32 -5.22 -18.01 19.00
C PRO A 32 -4.88 -16.52 18.90
N LEU A 33 -4.27 -16.14 17.78
CA LEU A 33 -3.97 -14.74 17.48
C LEU A 33 -5.27 -13.95 17.43
N THR A 34 -5.45 -13.05 18.39
CA THR A 34 -6.62 -12.16 18.43
C THR A 34 -6.25 -10.84 17.77
N VAL A 35 -7.05 -10.41 16.80
CA VAL A 35 -6.83 -9.17 16.06
C VAL A 35 -7.93 -8.18 16.42
N TYR A 36 -7.53 -6.98 16.81
CA TYR A 36 -8.43 -5.95 17.31
C TYR A 36 -8.64 -4.81 16.30
N ASP A 37 -9.85 -4.29 16.23
CA ASP A 37 -10.17 -3.13 15.41
C ASP A 37 -9.73 -1.82 16.09
N LEU A 38 -8.55 -1.33 15.72
CA LEU A 38 -8.02 -0.04 16.21
C LEU A 38 -8.87 1.16 15.76
N THR A 39 -9.60 1.06 14.65
CA THR A 39 -10.49 2.13 14.16
C THR A 39 -11.68 2.26 15.11
N ALA A 40 -12.33 1.14 15.41
CA ALA A 40 -13.45 1.11 16.36
C ALA A 40 -13.01 1.53 17.77
N LEU A 41 -11.83 1.08 18.22
CA LEU A 41 -11.26 1.50 19.51
C LEU A 41 -11.04 3.02 19.55
N GLY A 42 -10.39 3.57 18.52
CA GLY A 42 -10.10 5.02 18.44
C GLY A 42 -11.37 5.87 18.43
N ALA A 43 -12.40 5.46 17.69
CA ALA A 43 -13.68 6.15 17.64
C ALA A 43 -14.39 6.15 19.01
N TRP A 44 -14.41 5.00 19.68
CA TRP A 44 -15.00 4.88 21.00
C TRP A 44 -14.26 5.72 22.05
N LEU A 45 -12.93 5.70 22.08
CA LEU A 45 -12.15 6.52 23.03
C LEU A 45 -12.40 8.03 22.85
N VAL A 46 -12.59 8.48 21.61
CA VAL A 46 -12.93 9.88 21.30
C VAL A 46 -14.31 10.24 21.81
N ASP A 47 -15.31 9.38 21.58
CA ASP A 47 -16.68 9.57 22.06
C ASP A 47 -16.76 9.63 23.59
N GLN A 48 -15.98 8.80 24.27
CA GLN A 48 -15.90 8.78 25.73
C GLN A 48 -15.02 9.91 26.31
N ASN A 49 -14.37 10.71 25.46
CA ASN A 49 -13.41 11.74 25.85
C ASN A 49 -12.35 11.23 26.85
N SER A 50 -11.85 10.00 26.62
CA SER A 50 -10.95 9.29 27.54
C SER A 50 -9.61 8.92 26.87
N HIS A 51 -8.59 8.71 27.69
CA HIS A 51 -7.23 8.31 27.28
C HIS A 51 -6.69 9.11 26.07
N PRO A 52 -6.54 10.45 26.18
CA PRO A 52 -6.13 11.30 25.05
C PRO A 52 -4.80 10.87 24.43
N ASP A 53 -3.89 10.30 25.22
CA ASP A 53 -2.62 9.78 24.74
C ASP A 53 -2.79 8.52 23.88
N LEU A 54 -3.67 7.59 24.27
CA LEU A 54 -3.99 6.40 23.47
C LEU A 54 -4.73 6.79 22.19
N VAL A 55 -5.71 7.71 22.28
CA VAL A 55 -6.35 8.30 21.08
C VAL A 55 -5.30 8.89 20.14
N GLY A 56 -4.35 9.63 20.68
CA GLY A 56 -3.24 10.20 19.93
C GLY A 56 -2.38 9.13 19.25
N ALA A 57 -2.03 8.05 19.97
CA ALA A 57 -1.24 6.94 19.46
C ALA A 57 -1.97 6.18 18.34
N VAL A 58 -3.24 5.81 18.57
CA VAL A 58 -4.08 5.10 17.59
C VAL A 58 -4.23 5.93 16.31
N ARG A 59 -4.55 7.23 16.43
CA ARG A 59 -4.66 8.11 15.25
C ARG A 59 -3.37 8.19 14.45
N ARG A 60 -2.21 8.37 15.10
CA ARG A 60 -0.92 8.39 14.40
C ARG A 60 -0.61 7.04 13.73
N ALA A 61 -0.95 5.91 14.35
CA ALA A 61 -0.80 4.60 13.73
C ALA A 61 -1.68 4.46 12.49
N MET A 62 -2.95 4.84 12.58
CA MET A 62 -3.89 4.82 11.45
C MET A 62 -3.44 5.72 10.29
N ASP A 63 -3.00 6.95 10.58
CA ASP A 63 -2.53 7.91 9.58
C ASP A 63 -1.36 7.35 8.77
N VAL A 64 -0.37 6.77 9.48
CA VAL A 64 0.83 6.21 8.85
C VAL A 64 0.52 4.91 8.11
N SER A 65 -0.34 4.04 8.65
CA SER A 65 -0.79 2.82 7.96
C SER A 65 -1.58 3.13 6.69
N SER A 66 -2.43 4.16 6.72
CA SER A 66 -3.14 4.64 5.55
C SER A 66 -2.18 5.14 4.47
N ALA A 67 -1.16 5.92 4.84
CA ALA A 67 -0.14 6.37 3.88
C ALA A 67 0.74 5.22 3.36
N HIS A 68 1.06 4.24 4.21
CA HIS A 68 1.76 3.03 3.79
C HIS A 68 0.97 2.26 2.72
N ARG A 69 -0.33 2.09 2.92
CA ARG A 69 -1.21 1.43 1.95
C ARG A 69 -1.24 2.15 0.61
N ASP A 70 -1.32 3.49 0.63
CA ASP A 70 -1.25 4.32 -0.58
C ASP A 70 0.05 4.09 -1.36
N LEU A 71 1.19 4.02 -0.65
CA LEU A 71 2.50 3.82 -1.27
C LEU A 71 2.65 2.43 -1.86
N ASP A 72 2.11 1.41 -1.19
CA ASP A 72 2.10 0.03 -1.69
C ASP A 72 1.28 -0.09 -2.98
N GLU A 73 0.09 0.50 -3.02
CA GLU A 73 -0.76 0.56 -4.23
C GLU A 73 -0.11 1.38 -5.36
N ALA A 74 0.56 2.49 -5.03
CA ALA A 74 1.30 3.28 -6.00
C ALA A 74 2.46 2.48 -6.61
N LEU A 75 3.18 1.72 -5.79
CA LEU A 75 4.27 0.86 -6.24
C LEU A 75 3.76 -0.27 -7.15
N LEU A 76 2.64 -0.89 -6.79
CA LEU A 76 2.00 -1.91 -7.61
C LEU A 76 1.61 -1.36 -8.98
N ALA A 77 1.01 -0.16 -9.02
CA ALA A 77 0.65 0.51 -10.27
C ALA A 77 1.87 0.81 -11.16
N LEU A 78 2.98 1.28 -10.58
CA LEU A 78 4.23 1.53 -11.32
C LEU A 78 4.86 0.23 -11.85
N ARG A 79 4.83 -0.84 -11.07
CA ARG A 79 5.32 -2.17 -11.50
C ARG A 79 4.46 -2.77 -12.61
N LEU A 80 3.13 -2.60 -12.54
CA LEU A 80 2.21 -2.96 -13.62
C LEU A 80 2.50 -2.17 -14.90
N LEU A 81 2.67 -0.85 -14.77
CA LEU A 81 3.04 0.02 -15.88
C LEU A 81 4.34 -0.46 -16.54
N ARG A 82 5.39 -0.71 -15.73
CA ARG A 82 6.66 -1.24 -16.24
C ARG A 82 6.47 -2.54 -17.02
N ARG A 83 5.73 -3.52 -16.47
CA ARG A 83 5.43 -4.79 -17.14
C ARG A 83 4.74 -4.59 -18.49
N LEU A 84 3.72 -3.73 -18.55
CA LEU A 84 2.99 -3.43 -19.78
C LEU A 84 3.86 -2.73 -20.82
N THR A 85 4.77 -1.86 -20.39
CA THR A 85 5.65 -1.09 -21.29
C THR A 85 6.95 -1.81 -21.68
N SER A 86 7.31 -2.89 -20.99
CA SER A 86 8.53 -3.67 -21.25
C SER A 86 8.28 -5.02 -21.93
N GLY A 87 7.02 -5.46 -22.05
CA GLY A 87 6.65 -6.66 -22.78
C GLY A 87 6.75 -6.44 -24.29
N SER A 88 7.35 -7.40 -25.01
CA SER A 88 7.39 -7.41 -26.47
C SER A 88 6.06 -7.92 -27.03
N ASP A 89 5.37 -7.10 -27.83
CA ASP A 89 4.35 -7.36 -28.87
C ASP A 89 3.19 -8.37 -28.63
N GLU A 90 3.10 -9.09 -27.51
CA GLU A 90 2.03 -10.05 -27.22
C GLU A 90 1.09 -9.57 -26.09
N THR A 91 0.67 -8.31 -26.13
CA THR A 91 -0.54 -7.92 -25.39
C THR A 91 -1.75 -8.11 -26.29
N ALA A 92 -2.79 -8.81 -25.82
CA ALA A 92 -4.09 -8.87 -26.51
C ALA A 92 -4.83 -7.51 -26.56
N LEU A 93 -4.18 -6.44 -26.07
CA LEU A 93 -4.68 -5.07 -26.05
C LEU A 93 -4.25 -4.38 -27.33
N ASP A 94 -5.14 -3.59 -27.92
CA ASP A 94 -4.76 -2.66 -28.97
C ASP A 94 -4.00 -1.45 -28.40
N ASP A 95 -3.43 -0.63 -29.29
CA ASP A 95 -2.65 0.54 -28.90
C ASP A 95 -3.46 1.58 -28.11
N ALA A 96 -4.78 1.66 -28.37
CA ALA A 96 -5.67 2.63 -27.72
C ALA A 96 -5.98 2.20 -26.27
N ASP A 97 -6.27 0.93 -26.06
CA ASP A 97 -6.46 0.31 -24.76
C ASP A 97 -5.18 0.39 -23.93
N LEU A 98 -4.04 0.04 -24.53
CA LEU A 98 -2.73 0.13 -23.86
C LEU A 98 -2.42 1.56 -23.42
N THR A 99 -2.65 2.54 -24.30
CA THR A 99 -2.49 3.96 -23.99
C THR A 99 -3.38 4.38 -22.81
N THR A 100 -4.64 3.94 -22.80
CA THR A 100 -5.61 4.26 -21.73
C THR A 100 -5.22 3.62 -20.40
N ILE A 101 -4.77 2.36 -20.41
CA ILE A 101 -4.36 1.63 -19.20
C ILE A 101 -3.08 2.22 -18.62
N VAL A 102 -2.03 2.41 -19.44
CA VAL A 102 -0.79 3.08 -19.01
C VAL A 102 -1.10 4.50 -18.51
N GLY A 103 -2.00 5.18 -19.22
CA GLY A 103 -2.72 6.41 -18.85
C GLY A 103 -3.13 6.42 -17.38
N SER A 104 -4.01 5.49 -17.05
CA SER A 104 -4.69 5.36 -15.77
C SER A 104 -3.76 4.92 -14.64
N LEU A 105 -2.86 3.97 -14.90
CA LEU A 105 -1.91 3.47 -13.90
C LEU A 105 -0.96 4.54 -13.40
N MET A 106 -0.41 5.37 -14.30
CA MET A 106 0.47 6.48 -13.89
C MET A 106 -0.31 7.50 -13.06
N THR A 107 -1.51 7.88 -13.50
CA THR A 107 -2.34 8.86 -12.78
C THR A 107 -2.67 8.35 -11.38
N ASN A 108 -3.05 7.06 -11.26
CA ASN A 108 -3.31 6.43 -9.98
C ASN A 108 -2.06 6.45 -9.07
N ALA A 109 -0.90 6.05 -9.59
CA ALA A 109 0.35 6.06 -8.84
C ALA A 109 0.72 7.47 -8.34
N VAL A 110 0.56 8.48 -9.18
CA VAL A 110 0.82 9.90 -8.84
C VAL A 110 -0.12 10.39 -7.74
N ILE A 111 -1.42 10.10 -7.86
CA ILE A 111 -2.43 10.51 -6.86
C ILE A 111 -2.15 9.85 -5.52
N LEU A 112 -1.91 8.54 -5.50
CA LEU A 112 -1.66 7.79 -4.28
C LEU A 112 -0.34 8.22 -3.62
N TYR A 113 0.72 8.41 -4.40
CA TYR A 113 1.98 8.94 -3.89
C TYR A 113 1.81 10.34 -3.27
N ALA A 114 1.08 11.22 -3.94
CA ALA A 114 0.79 12.57 -3.42
C ALA A 114 -0.04 12.49 -2.14
N ARG A 115 -1.11 11.68 -2.11
CA ARG A 115 -1.93 11.45 -0.90
C ARG A 115 -1.08 10.95 0.26
N ALA A 116 -0.12 10.06 -0.01
CA ALA A 116 0.78 9.52 0.99
C ALA A 116 1.78 10.55 1.52
N THR A 117 2.32 11.43 0.67
CA THR A 117 3.52 12.22 1.01
C THR A 117 3.28 13.70 1.21
N ASP A 118 2.17 14.25 0.69
CA ASP A 118 1.82 15.63 0.90
C ASP A 118 1.13 15.81 2.26
N THR A 119 1.45 16.91 2.93
CA THR A 119 1.14 17.19 4.35
C THR A 119 -0.06 18.12 4.53
N GLN A 120 -0.80 18.41 3.45
CA GLN A 120 -2.12 19.05 3.51
C GLN A 120 -3.33 18.13 3.24
N PRO A 121 -3.37 16.84 3.66
CA PRO A 121 -4.63 16.12 3.69
C PRO A 121 -5.56 16.81 4.70
N ILE A 122 -6.83 16.95 4.36
CA ILE A 122 -7.85 17.52 5.25
C ILE A 122 -7.93 16.72 6.57
N ASP A 123 -7.70 15.40 6.51
CA ASP A 123 -7.98 14.49 7.62
C ASP A 123 -6.79 13.62 8.09
N ARG A 124 -5.58 13.76 7.51
CA ARG A 124 -4.40 12.93 7.86
C ARG A 124 -3.27 13.79 8.41
N ARG A 125 -2.72 13.42 9.57
CA ARG A 125 -1.58 14.15 10.16
C ARG A 125 -0.31 13.99 9.32
N PRO A 126 0.53 15.03 9.24
CA PRO A 126 1.84 14.92 8.61
C PRO A 126 2.69 13.82 9.25
N TRP A 127 3.16 12.87 8.45
CA TRP A 127 4.11 11.82 8.87
C TRP A 127 5.41 11.84 8.06
N PHE A 128 5.33 12.34 6.83
CA PHE A 128 6.45 12.43 5.89
C PHE A 128 6.94 13.86 5.73
N GLY A 129 8.23 14.00 5.46
CA GLY A 129 8.84 15.27 5.08
C GLY A 129 9.90 15.03 4.02
N ILE A 130 9.89 15.84 2.96
CA ILE A 130 10.81 15.71 1.81
C ILE A 130 12.30 15.77 2.22
N SER A 131 12.62 16.38 3.36
CA SER A 131 13.97 16.41 3.92
C SER A 131 14.53 15.02 4.24
N LYS A 132 13.67 14.02 4.50
CA LYS A 132 14.03 12.61 4.73
C LYS A 132 14.60 11.92 3.49
N LEU A 133 14.44 12.51 2.30
CA LEU A 133 14.95 11.98 1.04
C LEU A 133 16.35 12.51 0.71
N PRO A 134 17.20 11.70 0.04
CA PRO A 134 18.43 12.20 -0.59
C PRO A 134 18.10 13.16 -1.73
N GLN A 135 19.04 14.05 -2.07
CA GLN A 135 18.81 15.15 -3.02
C GLN A 135 18.28 14.69 -4.39
N SER A 136 18.77 13.56 -4.91
CA SER A 136 18.30 12.97 -6.18
C SER A 136 16.81 12.62 -6.13
N LEU A 137 16.34 12.03 -5.03
CA LEU A 137 14.94 11.67 -4.84
C LEU A 137 14.04 12.86 -4.53
N ARG A 138 14.58 13.95 -3.98
CA ARG A 138 13.83 15.20 -3.81
C ARG A 138 13.42 15.81 -5.15
N ALA A 139 14.25 15.68 -6.18
CA ALA A 139 13.90 16.15 -7.53
C ALA A 139 12.72 15.36 -8.11
N ALA A 140 12.78 14.03 -8.05
CA ALA A 140 11.68 13.16 -8.47
C ALA A 140 10.38 13.40 -7.67
N HIS A 141 10.48 13.64 -6.36
CA HIS A 141 9.33 14.00 -5.54
C HIS A 141 8.67 15.30 -6.02
N ARG A 142 9.46 16.36 -6.24
CA ARG A 142 8.92 17.63 -6.74
C ARG A 142 8.29 17.48 -8.12
N GLU A 143 8.88 16.65 -8.97
CA GLU A 143 8.35 16.35 -10.29
C GLU A 143 6.99 15.63 -10.21
N LEU A 144 6.82 14.62 -9.35
CA LEU A 144 5.53 13.97 -9.12
C LEU A 144 4.49 14.92 -8.50
N MET A 145 4.89 15.78 -7.56
CA MET A 145 3.98 16.77 -6.97
C MET A 145 3.54 17.81 -8.01
N ARG A 146 4.45 18.23 -8.88
CA ARG A 146 4.14 19.13 -10.00
C ARG A 146 3.17 18.45 -10.97
N LEU A 147 3.42 17.19 -11.34
CA LEU A 147 2.55 16.41 -12.21
C LEU A 147 1.14 16.29 -11.61
N ARG A 148 1.03 15.96 -10.32
CA ARG A 148 -0.24 15.92 -9.59
C ARG A 148 -0.96 17.26 -9.62
N ASN A 149 -0.27 18.33 -9.23
CA ASN A 149 -0.90 19.64 -9.05
C ASN A 149 -1.27 20.28 -10.38
N LYS A 150 -0.34 20.37 -11.32
CA LYS A 150 -0.56 21.10 -12.58
C LYS A 150 -1.34 20.29 -13.61
N GLU A 151 -1.05 19.00 -13.74
CA GLU A 151 -1.54 18.23 -14.88
C GLU A 151 -2.74 17.36 -14.52
N VAL A 152 -2.69 16.67 -13.38
CA VAL A 152 -3.80 15.82 -12.93
C VAL A 152 -4.94 16.64 -12.33
N ALA A 153 -4.64 17.52 -11.36
CA ALA A 153 -5.68 18.26 -10.64
C ALA A 153 -6.27 19.43 -11.44
N HIS A 154 -5.47 20.08 -12.30
CA HIS A 154 -5.92 21.22 -13.09
C HIS A 154 -6.11 20.92 -14.59
N PHE A 155 -6.02 19.65 -15.00
CA PHE A 155 -6.13 19.23 -16.40
C PHE A 155 -5.21 20.03 -17.34
N GLY A 156 -4.02 20.39 -16.84
CA GLY A 156 -3.03 21.16 -17.57
C GLY A 156 -2.54 20.45 -18.84
N LYS A 157 -1.99 21.25 -19.76
CA LYS A 157 -1.45 20.78 -21.04
C LYS A 157 -0.17 19.93 -20.92
N GLY A 158 0.46 19.86 -19.74
CA GLY A 158 1.72 19.19 -19.55
C GLY A 158 2.92 20.07 -19.89
N GLU A 159 3.80 20.35 -18.92
CA GLU A 159 5.18 20.76 -19.26
C GLU A 159 6.01 19.52 -19.64
N PRO A 160 6.97 19.65 -20.58
CA PRO A 160 7.88 18.55 -20.92
C PRO A 160 8.56 17.93 -19.70
N VAL A 161 8.67 16.61 -19.70
CA VAL A 161 9.40 15.82 -18.70
C VAL A 161 10.59 15.19 -19.41
N ASP A 162 11.80 15.36 -18.85
CA ASP A 162 13.05 14.87 -19.45
C ASP A 162 13.27 15.31 -20.91
N GLY A 163 12.86 16.55 -21.24
CA GLY A 163 13.06 17.11 -22.57
C GLY A 163 12.06 16.66 -23.62
N ALA A 164 11.01 15.92 -23.23
CA ALA A 164 10.01 15.43 -24.17
C ALA A 164 8.58 15.75 -23.69
N PRO A 165 7.66 16.15 -24.60
CA PRO A 165 6.37 16.71 -24.23
C PRO A 165 5.43 15.64 -23.66
N LEU A 166 4.57 16.04 -22.71
CA LEU A 166 3.54 15.17 -22.13
C LEU A 166 2.34 14.97 -23.07
N LEU A 167 2.09 15.97 -23.93
CA LEU A 167 1.12 15.94 -25.02
C LEU A 167 1.89 16.09 -26.34
N VAL A 168 1.76 15.11 -27.22
CA VAL A 168 2.21 15.23 -28.61
C VAL A 168 0.98 15.48 -29.46
N GLU A 169 0.99 16.61 -30.18
CA GLU A 169 0.05 16.90 -31.24
C GLU A 169 0.84 16.91 -32.56
N ALA A 170 0.40 16.08 -33.51
CA ALA A 170 1.01 15.99 -34.83
C ALA A 170 -0.07 16.05 -35.90
N LEU A 171 0.22 16.82 -36.95
CA LEU A 171 -0.60 16.88 -38.16
C LEU A 171 -0.02 15.92 -39.19
N VAL A 172 -0.82 14.96 -39.65
CA VAL A 172 -0.39 14.02 -40.68
C VAL A 172 -0.73 14.60 -42.04
N LEU A 173 0.28 15.09 -42.74
CA LEU A 173 0.17 15.62 -44.10
C LEU A 173 0.67 14.59 -45.11
N ARG A 174 -0.12 14.29 -46.14
CA ARG A 174 0.35 13.49 -47.28
C ARG A 174 0.88 14.44 -48.36
N PRO A 175 2.14 14.31 -48.78
CA PRO A 175 2.64 15.11 -49.88
C PRO A 175 2.14 14.50 -51.20
N PHE A 176 1.32 15.27 -51.92
CA PHE A 176 0.82 15.02 -53.28
C PHE A 176 -0.42 14.12 -53.48
N ASP A 177 -1.55 14.51 -52.89
CA ASP A 177 -2.87 14.55 -53.52
C ASP A 177 -3.70 15.68 -52.86
N LYS A 178 -4.39 16.49 -53.66
CA LYS A 178 -4.59 17.92 -53.37
C LYS A 178 -5.82 18.32 -52.55
N GLU A 179 -6.50 17.43 -51.82
CA GLU A 179 -7.80 17.84 -51.23
C GLU A 179 -8.05 17.66 -49.74
N HIS A 180 -7.31 16.89 -48.94
CA HIS A 180 -7.66 16.80 -47.51
C HIS A 180 -6.45 16.55 -46.58
N PRO A 181 -6.34 17.24 -45.40
CA PRO A 181 -5.50 16.75 -44.31
C PRO A 181 -5.98 15.36 -43.89
N ILE A 182 -5.08 14.40 -43.72
CA ILE A 182 -5.45 12.98 -43.59
C ILE A 182 -5.72 12.58 -42.12
N GLY A 183 -5.30 13.39 -41.15
CA GLY A 183 -5.68 13.19 -39.76
C GLY A 183 -4.93 14.06 -38.77
N HIS A 184 -5.42 14.09 -37.53
CA HIS A 184 -4.73 14.63 -36.37
C HIS A 184 -4.33 13.46 -35.46
N LEU A 185 -3.10 13.46 -34.96
CA LEU A 185 -2.66 12.57 -33.89
C LEU A 185 -2.48 13.39 -32.63
N SER A 186 -3.31 13.15 -31.62
CA SER A 186 -3.07 13.66 -30.27
C SER A 186 -2.80 12.48 -29.34
N SER A 187 -1.62 12.41 -28.75
CA SER A 187 -1.27 11.36 -27.77
C SER A 187 -0.76 12.00 -26.47
N ARG A 188 -1.36 11.57 -25.36
CA ARG A 188 -0.95 11.93 -24.00
C ARG A 188 -0.17 10.78 -23.35
N ALA A 189 0.99 10.37 -23.87
CA ALA A 189 1.55 9.11 -23.34
C ALA A 189 3.06 8.82 -23.43
N HIS A 190 3.89 9.57 -24.16
CA HIS A 190 5.14 8.95 -24.60
C HIS A 190 6.38 9.07 -23.68
N ASN A 191 6.34 9.80 -22.57
CA ASN A 191 7.52 9.98 -21.70
C ASN A 191 7.43 9.36 -20.31
N ARG A 192 6.58 8.33 -20.16
CA ARG A 192 6.33 7.70 -18.86
C ARG A 192 7.36 6.66 -18.46
N ALA A 193 8.14 6.06 -19.37
CA ALA A 193 9.05 4.99 -18.98
C ALA A 193 10.18 5.49 -18.05
N ALA A 194 10.85 6.59 -18.40
CA ALA A 194 11.92 7.16 -17.59
C ALA A 194 11.39 7.73 -16.25
N LEU A 195 10.29 8.49 -16.31
CA LEU A 195 9.64 9.01 -15.11
C LEU A 195 9.09 7.89 -14.21
N ALA A 196 8.43 6.87 -14.76
CA ALA A 196 7.91 5.75 -14.00
C ALA A 196 9.03 4.97 -13.32
N LYS A 197 10.18 4.77 -13.99
CA LYS A 197 11.36 4.14 -13.36
C LYS A 197 11.90 4.95 -12.18
N ARG A 198 11.99 6.29 -12.32
CA ARG A 198 12.40 7.16 -11.19
C ARG A 198 11.35 7.18 -10.08
N ALA A 199 10.07 7.23 -10.45
CA ALA A 199 8.95 7.18 -9.52
C ALA A 199 8.94 5.86 -8.75
N GLU A 200 9.23 4.72 -9.39
CA GLU A 200 9.32 3.41 -8.74
C GLU A 200 10.39 3.45 -7.65
N GLY A 201 11.62 3.86 -7.97
CA GLY A 201 12.69 3.96 -6.96
C GLY A 201 12.40 4.97 -5.85
N LEU A 202 11.70 6.06 -6.15
CA LEU A 202 11.23 7.02 -5.15
C LEU A 202 10.17 6.41 -4.23
N VAL A 203 9.14 5.77 -4.78
CA VAL A 203 8.06 5.14 -4.02
C VAL A 203 8.61 4.02 -3.16
N GLU A 204 9.52 3.17 -3.67
CA GLU A 204 10.18 2.13 -2.88
C GLU A 204 10.92 2.71 -1.67
N ARG A 205 11.64 3.82 -1.86
CA ARG A 205 12.34 4.47 -0.76
C ARG A 205 11.39 5.06 0.28
N VAL A 206 10.32 5.70 -0.17
CA VAL A 206 9.32 6.30 0.74
C VAL A 206 8.51 5.21 1.45
N LEU A 207 8.17 4.12 0.76
CA LEU A 207 7.50 2.96 1.33
C LEU A 207 8.35 2.37 2.45
N ALA A 208 9.66 2.20 2.27
CA ALA A 208 10.53 1.73 3.35
C ALA A 208 10.52 2.65 4.59
N LEU A 209 10.44 3.97 4.40
CA LEU A 209 10.28 4.93 5.50
C LEU A 209 8.90 4.80 6.17
N ALA A 210 7.84 4.61 5.38
CA ALA A 210 6.50 4.38 5.88
C ALA A 210 6.43 3.08 6.68
N THR A 211 7.05 2.00 6.21
CA THR A 211 7.09 0.71 6.90
C THR A 211 7.75 0.82 8.26
N GLN A 212 8.87 1.55 8.37
CA GLN A 212 9.49 1.81 9.66
C GLN A 212 8.55 2.63 10.56
N ALA A 213 7.96 3.70 10.03
CA ALA A 213 7.03 4.53 10.79
C ALA A 213 5.79 3.76 11.26
N VAL A 214 5.23 2.86 10.44
CA VAL A 214 4.13 1.95 10.80
C VAL A 214 4.54 1.11 11.99
N SER A 215 5.74 0.51 11.97
CA SER A 215 6.25 -0.29 13.08
C SER A 215 6.35 0.56 14.35
N ASP A 216 6.96 1.74 14.26
CA ASP A 216 7.14 2.63 15.42
C ASP A 216 5.80 3.03 16.05
N ARG A 217 4.80 3.38 15.22
CA ARG A 217 3.47 3.79 15.71
C ARG A 217 2.66 2.64 16.30
N HIS A 218 2.75 1.45 15.74
CA HIS A 218 2.13 0.29 16.37
C HIS A 218 2.82 -0.05 17.70
N THR A 219 4.14 0.06 17.81
CA THR A 219 4.84 -0.11 19.10
C THR A 219 4.36 0.91 20.15
N GLU A 220 4.09 2.17 19.75
CA GLU A 220 3.48 3.16 20.65
C GLU A 220 2.11 2.73 21.16
N VAL A 221 1.24 2.22 20.28
CA VAL A 221 -0.09 1.71 20.65
C VAL A 221 0.02 0.50 21.57
N CYS A 222 0.87 -0.48 21.22
CA CYS A 222 1.09 -1.67 22.05
C CYS A 222 1.55 -1.28 23.45
N ARG A 223 2.55 -0.39 23.56
CA ARG A 223 3.03 0.08 24.85
C ARG A 223 1.92 0.73 25.68
N ALA A 224 1.11 1.58 25.07
CA ALA A 224 -0.02 2.22 25.77
C ALA A 224 -1.04 1.18 26.26
N LEU A 225 -1.40 0.20 25.42
CA LEU A 225 -2.31 -0.88 25.81
C LEU A 225 -1.72 -1.79 26.90
N THR A 226 -0.43 -2.10 26.86
CA THR A 226 0.25 -2.87 27.90
C THR A 226 0.20 -2.16 29.25
N GLU A 227 0.43 -0.85 29.29
CA GLU A 227 0.32 -0.10 30.56
C GLU A 227 -1.13 -0.03 31.07
N LEU A 228 -2.12 0.07 30.19
CA LEU A 228 -3.53 -0.01 30.57
C LEU A 228 -3.90 -1.40 31.11
N ALA A 229 -3.37 -2.47 30.51
CA ALA A 229 -3.57 -3.84 30.98
C ALA A 229 -3.00 -4.06 32.39
N LYS A 230 -1.77 -3.60 32.65
CA LYS A 230 -1.15 -3.67 33.99
C LYS A 230 -1.96 -2.95 35.06
N ASN A 231 -2.66 -1.89 34.68
CA ASN A 231 -3.49 -1.10 35.59
C ASN A 231 -4.96 -1.58 35.63
N HIS A 232 -5.28 -2.73 35.02
CA HIS A 232 -6.63 -3.28 34.91
C HIS A 232 -7.67 -2.29 34.38
N ASP A 233 -7.26 -1.45 33.42
CA ASP A 233 -8.09 -0.38 32.91
C ASP A 233 -9.32 -0.92 32.14
N PRO A 234 -10.53 -0.35 32.33
CA PRO A 234 -11.75 -0.80 31.66
C PRO A 234 -11.69 -0.76 30.13
N VAL A 235 -10.80 0.05 29.53
CA VAL A 235 -10.55 0.05 28.08
C VAL A 235 -10.17 -1.35 27.58
N MET A 236 -9.48 -2.16 28.38
CA MET A 236 -9.08 -3.51 27.99
C MET A 236 -10.28 -4.46 27.86
N ALA A 237 -11.30 -4.30 28.71
CA ALA A 237 -12.56 -5.03 28.56
C ALA A 237 -13.29 -4.62 27.27
N ARG A 238 -13.27 -3.33 26.93
CA ARG A 238 -13.83 -2.84 25.67
C ARG A 238 -13.08 -3.39 24.46
N LEU A 239 -11.75 -3.40 24.50
CA LEU A 239 -10.91 -3.92 23.41
C LEU A 239 -11.23 -5.39 23.10
N ARG A 240 -11.44 -6.22 24.12
CA ARG A 240 -11.87 -7.63 23.95
C ARG A 240 -13.20 -7.78 23.21
N GLY A 241 -14.08 -6.78 23.29
CA GLY A 241 -15.34 -6.71 22.55
C GLY A 241 -15.23 -6.16 21.13
N LEU A 242 -14.02 -5.87 20.64
CA LEU A 242 -13.75 -5.31 19.31
C LEU A 242 -12.85 -6.23 18.43
N PRO A 243 -13.18 -7.52 18.27
CA PRO A 243 -12.45 -8.36 17.32
C PRO A 243 -12.71 -7.91 15.88
N LEU A 244 -11.68 -7.98 15.04
CA LEU A 244 -11.85 -7.79 13.59
C LEU A 244 -12.66 -8.96 13.00
N ALA A 245 -13.81 -8.65 12.42
CA ALA A 245 -14.84 -9.63 12.08
C ALA A 245 -14.50 -10.55 10.87
N ASP A 246 -13.45 -10.28 10.10
CA ASP A 246 -13.16 -11.02 8.86
C ASP A 246 -11.77 -11.68 8.83
N PRO A 247 -11.70 -13.01 9.04
CA PRO A 247 -10.48 -13.80 8.87
C PRO A 247 -9.91 -13.81 7.44
N ARG A 248 -10.72 -13.47 6.41
CA ARG A 248 -10.25 -13.40 5.03
C ARG A 248 -9.39 -12.17 4.75
N LEU A 249 -9.62 -11.07 5.47
CA LEU A 249 -8.73 -9.91 5.46
C LEU A 249 -7.35 -10.28 6.03
N LEU A 250 -7.33 -11.08 7.10
CA LEU A 250 -6.09 -11.60 7.68
C LEU A 250 -5.35 -12.55 6.73
N ALA A 251 -6.08 -13.42 6.02
CA ALA A 251 -5.50 -14.34 5.05
C ALA A 251 -4.96 -13.62 3.80
N ALA A 252 -5.66 -12.60 3.29
CA ALA A 252 -5.22 -11.84 2.12
C ALA A 252 -3.93 -11.03 2.40
N GLU A 253 -3.79 -10.45 3.60
CA GLU A 253 -2.54 -9.81 4.02
C GLU A 253 -1.40 -10.83 4.16
N ALA A 254 -1.65 -12.01 4.73
CA ALA A 254 -0.63 -13.07 4.86
C ALA A 254 -0.10 -13.54 3.48
N HIS A 255 -0.98 -13.73 2.48
CA HIS A 255 -0.56 -14.15 1.14
C HIS A 255 0.22 -13.05 0.39
N SER A 256 -0.08 -11.77 0.65
CA SER A 256 0.70 -10.65 0.10
C SER A 256 2.12 -10.57 0.68
N GLN A 257 2.38 -11.21 1.82
CA GLN A 257 3.69 -11.25 2.49
C GLN A 257 4.55 -12.44 2.03
N GLU A 258 3.93 -13.59 1.71
CA GLU A 258 4.63 -14.78 1.18
C GLU A 258 5.17 -14.61 -0.26
N GLY A 259 4.55 -13.74 -1.06
CA GLY A 259 5.07 -13.39 -2.38
C GLY A 259 6.42 -12.65 -2.36
N ALA A 260 6.81 -12.08 -1.21
CA ALA A 260 8.04 -11.32 -1.04
C ALA A 260 9.24 -12.17 -0.54
N THR A 261 9.01 -13.41 -0.09
CA THR A 261 10.03 -14.23 0.59
C THR A 261 10.90 -15.10 -0.33
N ARG A 262 10.75 -15.02 -1.65
CA ARG A 262 11.67 -15.71 -2.60
C ARG A 262 12.91 -14.89 -3.02
N SER A 263 13.19 -13.78 -2.34
CA SER A 263 14.50 -13.12 -2.41
C SER A 263 15.24 -13.34 -1.08
N THR A 264 16.30 -14.13 -1.11
CA THR A 264 17.16 -14.51 0.01
C THR A 264 17.92 -13.30 0.56
N SER A 265 17.26 -12.51 1.40
CA SER A 265 17.88 -11.73 2.47
C SER A 265 16.80 -11.35 3.46
N ALA A 266 16.91 -11.89 4.67
CA ALA A 266 16.02 -11.72 5.81
C ALA A 266 15.25 -10.39 5.83
N ARG A 267 13.92 -10.45 5.62
CA ARG A 267 13.01 -9.36 6.01
C ARG A 267 11.70 -9.95 6.55
N ASN A 268 11.58 -9.86 7.87
CA ASN A 268 10.35 -10.06 8.60
C ASN A 268 9.31 -9.02 8.15
N TYR A 269 8.33 -9.48 7.38
CA TYR A 269 7.06 -8.78 7.25
C TYR A 269 5.97 -9.82 7.50
N SER A 270 5.56 -9.88 8.77
CA SER A 270 4.22 -10.22 9.23
C SER A 270 4.03 -9.36 10.48
N ARG A 271 3.29 -8.25 10.40
CA ARG A 271 2.97 -7.45 11.59
C ARG A 271 1.58 -6.85 11.49
N VAL A 272 0.56 -7.71 11.43
CA VAL A 272 -0.53 -7.52 12.40
C VAL A 272 0.16 -7.47 13.76
N ALA A 273 0.03 -6.38 14.51
CA ALA A 273 0.57 -6.32 15.85
C ALA A 273 -0.13 -7.39 16.69
N VAL A 274 0.49 -8.57 16.79
CA VAL A 274 0.07 -9.60 17.73
C VAL A 274 0.47 -9.08 19.09
N VAL A 275 -0.51 -8.56 19.82
CA VAL A 275 -0.34 -8.25 21.23
C VAL A 275 -0.71 -9.52 21.98
N GLU A 276 0.30 -10.27 22.42
CA GLU A 276 0.10 -11.28 23.46
C GLU A 276 -0.08 -10.53 24.78
N ILE A 277 -1.33 -10.42 25.21
CA ILE A 277 -1.67 -9.92 26.55
C ILE A 277 -1.69 -11.16 27.44
N HIS A 278 -0.62 -11.36 28.22
CA HIS A 278 -0.64 -12.35 29.27
C HIS A 278 -1.42 -11.79 30.46
N ASP A 279 -2.61 -12.34 30.73
CA ASP A 279 -3.25 -12.19 32.04
C ASP A 279 -2.36 -12.96 33.03
N GLU A 280 -1.67 -12.24 33.92
CA GLU A 280 -1.21 -12.87 35.15
C GLU A 280 -2.46 -13.29 35.91
N ALA A 281 -2.61 -14.59 36.13
CA ALA A 281 -3.72 -15.15 36.89
C ALA A 281 -3.85 -14.39 38.21
N ALA A 282 -5.09 -13.99 38.54
CA ALA A 282 -5.38 -13.37 39.82
C ALA A 282 -4.78 -14.23 40.94
N PRO A 283 -4.11 -13.64 41.94
CA PRO A 283 -3.59 -14.40 43.06
C PRO A 283 -4.76 -15.12 43.73
N ASP A 284 -4.66 -16.45 43.80
CA ASP A 284 -5.62 -17.28 44.51
C ASP A 284 -5.73 -16.77 45.95
N ASP A 285 -6.89 -16.23 46.30
CA ASP A 285 -7.23 -15.82 47.64
C ASP A 285 -7.50 -17.07 48.49
N GLU A 286 -6.43 -17.80 48.84
CA GLU A 286 -6.45 -18.85 49.86
C GLU A 286 -6.44 -18.21 51.26
N SER A 287 -7.50 -17.48 51.58
CA SER A 287 -7.82 -17.01 52.94
C SER A 287 -9.03 -17.78 53.48
N GLY A 288 -8.88 -19.10 53.68
CA GLY A 288 -9.87 -19.90 54.42
C GLY A 288 -9.91 -19.52 55.91
N PRO A 289 -11.09 -19.55 56.58
CA PRO A 289 -11.20 -19.16 57.98
C PRO A 289 -10.58 -20.21 58.91
N VAL A 290 -9.99 -19.71 60.00
CA VAL A 290 -9.31 -20.42 61.10
C VAL A 290 -10.25 -21.39 61.83
#